data_AF-A0A6I3DZ03-F1
#
_entry.id   AF-A0A6I3DZ03-F1
#
_cell.length_a   1.000
_cell.length_b   1.000
_cell.length_c   1.000
_cell.angle_alpha   90.00
_cell.angle_beta   90.00
_cell.angle_gamma   90.00
#
_symmetry.space_group_name_H-M   'P 1'
#
loop_
_entity.id
_entity.type
_entity.pdbx_description
1 polymer ?
#
loop_
_entity_poly.entity_id
_entity_poly.type
_entity_poly.pdbx_seq_one_letter_code
_entity_poly.pdbx_strand_id
1 'polypeptide(L)'
;ASWVKVGDANVQQLLQGGVDDLGGTLMEETISRMAGSAHGSTRDVADLLAIATSAGRPARQRTTTYGYCETSATQSLRLASGPAT
;
A
#
# COMPACT_ATOMS: atom_id res chain seq x y z
N ALA A 1 0.47 -9.29 1.94
CA ALA A 1 1.94 -9.33 1.93
C ALA A 1 2.47 -7.99 2.44
N SER A 2 3.36 -8.03 3.43
CA SER A 2 3.95 -6.82 4.04
C SER A 2 5.37 -6.64 3.53
N TRP A 3 5.58 -5.71 2.60
CA TRP A 3 6.87 -5.56 1.91
C TRP A 3 8.00 -5.18 2.87
N VAL A 4 7.74 -4.35 3.88
CA VAL A 4 8.73 -3.98 4.91
C VAL A 4 9.27 -5.17 5.70
N LYS A 5 8.53 -6.28 5.76
CA LYS A 5 8.94 -7.49 6.50
C LYS A 5 9.71 -8.49 5.65
N VAL A 6 9.38 -8.59 4.37
CA VAL A 6 9.87 -9.68 3.52
C VAL A 6 10.62 -9.22 2.27
N GLY A 7 10.56 -7.93 1.94
CA GLY A 7 11.14 -7.37 0.72
C GLY A 7 10.35 -7.69 -0.55
N ASP A 8 10.65 -6.95 -1.62
CA ASP A 8 9.86 -6.93 -2.86
C ASP A 8 9.80 -8.30 -3.56
N ALA A 9 10.94 -9.00 -3.64
CA ALA A 9 11.02 -10.31 -4.29
C ALA A 9 10.15 -11.38 -3.58
N ASN A 10 10.12 -11.38 -2.25
CA ASN A 10 9.28 -12.31 -1.51
C ASN A 10 7.81 -11.92 -1.56
N VAL A 11 7.49 -10.61 -1.63
CA VAL A 11 6.12 -10.16 -1.90
C VAL A 11 5.62 -10.71 -3.23
N GLN A 12 6.43 -10.66 -4.30
CA GLN A 12 6.04 -11.21 -5.61
C GLN A 12 5.72 -12.72 -5.52
N GLN A 13 6.57 -13.50 -4.85
CA GLN A 13 6.33 -14.93 -4.63
C GLN A 13 5.06 -15.19 -3.84
N LEU A 14 4.80 -14.41 -2.78
CA LEU A 14 3.58 -14.53 -1.98
C LEU A 14 2.32 -14.20 -2.79
N LEU A 15 2.37 -13.17 -3.64
CA LEU A 15 1.26 -12.81 -4.53
C LEU A 15 0.98 -13.91 -5.57
N GLN A 16 2.04 -14.55 -6.11
CA GLN A 16 1.91 -15.72 -6.98
C GLN A 16 1.36 -16.94 -6.23
N GLY A 17 1.69 -17.07 -4.95
CA GLY A 17 1.20 -18.12 -4.05
C GLY A 17 -0.23 -17.93 -3.53
N GLY A 18 -0.94 -16.88 -3.97
CA GLY A 18 -2.36 -16.68 -3.67
C GLY A 18 -2.68 -15.54 -2.69
N VAL A 19 -1.67 -14.85 -2.15
CA VAL A 19 -1.91 -13.62 -1.39
C VAL A 19 -2.54 -12.56 -2.29
N ASP A 20 -3.51 -11.82 -1.77
CA ASP A 20 -4.30 -10.83 -2.51
C ASP A 20 -4.15 -9.39 -2.00
N ASP A 21 -3.67 -9.19 -0.77
CA ASP A 21 -3.43 -7.88 -0.16
C ASP A 21 -1.93 -7.52 -0.17
N LEU A 22 -1.60 -6.25 -0.39
CA LEU A 22 -0.22 -5.72 -0.38
C LEU A 22 -0.21 -4.38 0.36
N GLY A 23 0.72 -4.22 1.30
CA GLY A 23 0.93 -2.94 1.97
C GLY A 23 2.16 -2.95 2.86
N GLY A 24 2.22 -1.97 3.77
CA GLY A 24 3.28 -1.88 4.77
C GLY A 24 4.09 -0.59 4.76
N THR A 25 3.67 0.49 4.09
CA THR A 25 4.32 1.81 4.24
C THR A 25 4.16 2.30 5.68
N LEU A 26 5.28 2.58 6.36
CA LEU A 26 5.34 3.02 7.75
C LEU A 26 5.87 4.45 7.86
N MET A 27 5.17 5.30 8.62
CA MET A 27 5.45 6.74 8.72
C MET A 27 6.61 7.10 9.67
N GLU A 28 6.75 6.38 10.78
CA GLU A 28 7.84 6.59 11.73
C GLU A 28 8.45 5.24 12.14
N GLU A 29 9.47 4.81 11.40
CA GLU A 29 10.11 3.51 11.61
C GLU A 29 11.29 3.56 12.58
N THR A 30 10.98 3.71 13.86
CA THR A 30 11.99 3.52 14.93
C THR A 30 12.05 2.06 15.36
N ILE A 31 10.89 1.41 15.57
CA ILE A 31 10.82 0.01 16.03
C ILE A 31 11.26 -0.98 14.94
N SER A 32 10.77 -0.86 13.70
CA SER A 32 11.14 -1.76 12.60
C SER A 32 12.65 -1.73 12.32
N ARG A 33 13.27 -0.54 12.39
CA ARG A 33 14.72 -0.38 12.26
C ARG A 33 15.46 -1.02 13.42
N MET A 34 15.02 -0.79 14.66
CA MET A 34 15.63 -1.39 15.85
C MET A 34 15.47 -2.91 15.91
N ALA A 35 14.40 -3.46 15.33
CA ALA A 35 14.16 -4.89 15.21
C ALA A 35 14.99 -5.56 14.09
N GLY A 36 15.86 -4.81 13.40
CA GLY A 36 16.76 -5.33 12.38
C GLY A 36 16.14 -5.51 11.00
N SER A 37 15.06 -4.78 10.67
CA SER A 37 14.54 -4.76 9.30
C SER A 37 15.62 -4.27 8.33
N ALA A 38 15.91 -5.08 7.31
CA ALA A 38 16.84 -4.75 6.22
C ALA A 38 16.15 -4.06 5.04
N HIS A 39 14.82 -3.95 5.07
CA HIS A 39 14.04 -3.35 3.99
C HIS A 39 13.62 -1.92 4.37
N GLY A 40 13.39 -1.08 3.36
CA GLY A 40 13.03 0.32 3.54
C GLY A 40 11.76 0.51 4.39
N SER A 41 11.48 1.75 4.76
CA SER A 41 10.34 2.11 5.62
C SER A 41 9.13 2.64 4.86
N THR A 42 9.39 3.24 3.71
CA THR A 42 8.42 4.02 2.96
C THR A 42 8.42 3.61 1.50
N ARG A 43 7.21 3.49 0.96
CA ARG A 43 6.91 3.32 -0.46
C ARG A 43 5.70 4.16 -0.78
N ASP A 44 5.74 4.80 -1.93
CA ASP A 44 4.56 5.49 -2.44
C ASP A 44 3.57 4.48 -3.06
N VAL A 45 2.42 4.99 -3.51
CA VAL A 45 1.39 4.16 -4.14
C VAL A 45 1.90 3.55 -5.45
N ALA A 46 2.71 4.28 -6.23
CA ALA A 46 3.20 3.84 -7.52
C ALA A 46 4.15 2.64 -7.39
N ASP A 47 5.02 2.65 -6.38
CA ASP A 47 5.92 1.55 -6.05
C ASP A 47 5.14 0.27 -5.71
N LEU A 48 4.09 0.38 -4.89
CA LEU A 48 3.25 -0.78 -4.52
C LEU A 48 2.53 -1.35 -5.75
N LEU A 49 2.04 -0.48 -6.65
CA LEU A 49 1.44 -0.89 -7.91
C LEU A 49 2.46 -1.58 -8.83
N ALA A 50 3.70 -1.09 -8.89
CA ALA A 50 4.76 -1.70 -9.67
C ALA A 50 5.10 -3.12 -9.16
N ILE A 51 5.15 -3.32 -7.84
CA ILE A 51 5.36 -4.65 -7.24
C ILE A 51 4.24 -5.61 -7.66
N ALA A 52 2.97 -5.22 -7.50
CA ALA A 52 1.85 -6.06 -7.90
C ALA A 52 1.84 -6.36 -9.42
N THR A 53 2.13 -5.35 -10.24
CA THR A 53 2.21 -5.47 -11.70
C THR A 53 3.32 -6.44 -12.11
N SER A 54 4.49 -6.37 -11.48
CA SER A 54 5.60 -7.28 -11.75
C SER A 54 5.28 -8.75 -11.37
N ALA A 55 4.38 -8.96 -10.41
CA ALA A 55 3.83 -10.27 -10.08
C ALA A 55 2.70 -10.73 -11.03
N GLY A 56 2.33 -9.93 -12.04
CA GLY A 56 1.24 -10.21 -12.97
C GLY A 56 -0.16 -10.07 -12.34
N ARG A 57 -0.28 -9.29 -11.26
CA ARG A 57 -1.53 -9.15 -10.49
C ARG A 57 -2.06 -7.72 -10.60
N PRO A 58 -3.34 -7.51 -10.95
CA PRO A 58 -3.95 -6.20 -10.88
C PRO A 58 -4.04 -5.75 -9.41
N ALA A 59 -3.77 -4.48 -9.15
CA ALA A 59 -3.86 -3.89 -7.83
C ALA A 59 -4.86 -2.73 -7.79
N ARG A 60 -5.51 -2.57 -6.64
CA ARG A 60 -6.43 -1.46 -6.36
C ARG A 60 -6.27 -1.02 -4.91
N GLN A 61 -6.50 0.27 -4.64
CA GLN A 61 -6.66 0.74 -3.27
C GLN A 61 -7.98 0.20 -2.69
N ARG A 62 -7.96 -0.16 -1.41
CA ARG A 62 -9.11 -0.71 -0.69
C ARG A 62 -9.53 0.17 0.48
N THR A 63 -10.80 0.06 0.85
CA THR A 63 -11.28 0.51 2.16
C THR A 63 -10.83 -0.46 3.26
N THR A 64 -11.03 -0.10 4.52
CA THR A 64 -10.79 -0.99 5.68
C THR A 64 -11.62 -2.27 5.61
N THR A 65 -12.80 -2.20 4.99
CA THR A 65 -13.71 -3.33 4.72
C THR A 65 -13.42 -4.05 3.39
N TYR A 66 -12.25 -3.82 2.78
CA TYR A 66 -11.82 -4.41 1.49
C TYR A 66 -12.70 -4.02 0.28
N GLY A 67 -13.55 -3.01 0.43
CA GLY A 67 -14.36 -2.42 -0.63
C GLY A 67 -13.54 -1.54 -1.57
N TYR A 68 -14.19 -1.07 -2.64
CA TYR A 68 -13.60 -0.08 -3.53
C TYR A 68 -13.53 1.27 -2.81
N CYS A 69 -12.39 1.96 -2.91
CA CYS A 69 -12.35 3.38 -2.62
C CYS A 69 -13.19 4.11 -3.67
N GLU A 70 -14.10 4.99 -3.24
CA GLU A 70 -14.73 5.92 -4.17
C GLU A 70 -13.63 6.69 -4.90
N THR A 71 -13.70 6.72 -6.23
CA THR A 71 -12.64 7.26 -7.08
C THR A 71 -12.22 8.65 -6.62
N SER A 72 -10.90 8.88 -6.54
CA SER A 72 -10.25 10.09 -6.04
C SER A 72 -10.66 11.41 -6.73
N ALA A 73 -11.46 11.38 -7.80
CA ALA A 73 -12.10 12.57 -8.37
C ALA A 73 -13.15 13.19 -7.41
N THR A 74 -13.82 12.39 -6.58
CA THR A 74 -14.86 12.87 -5.65
C THR A 74 -14.28 13.42 -4.35
N GLN A 75 -13.06 13.01 -3.97
CA GLN A 75 -12.42 13.46 -2.72
C GLN A 75 -11.98 14.94 -2.78
N SER A 76 -11.56 15.42 -3.96
CA SER A 76 -11.21 16.84 -4.16
C SER A 76 -12.42 17.78 -4.06
N LEU A 77 -13.64 17.31 -4.41
CA LEU A 77 -14.86 18.11 -4.31
C LEU A 77 -15.39 18.26 -2.89
N ARG A 78 -15.15 17.29 -2.00
CA ARG A 78 -15.59 17.39 -0.58
C ARG A 78 -14.69 18.25 0.30
N LEU A 79 -13.43 18.45 -0.09
CA LEU A 79 -12.50 19.33 0.64
C LEU A 79 -12.63 20.81 0.22
N ALA A 80 -13.24 21.09 -0.93
CA ALA A 80 -13.45 22.46 -1.45
C ALA A 80 -14.74 23.12 -0.93
N SER A 81 -15.66 22.36 -0.32
CA SER A 81 -16.89 22.87 0.30
C SER A 81 -16.77 22.84 1.82
N GLY A 82 -15.98 23.76 2.38
CA GLY A 82 -16.13 24.15 3.79
C GLY A 82 -17.49 24.82 4.01
N PRO A 83 -18.05 24.77 5.24
CA PRO A 83 -19.30 25.43 5.53
C PRO A 83 -19.14 26.94 5.35
N ALA A 84 -19.99 27.55 4.51
CA ALA A 84 -20.14 28.99 4.46
C ALA A 84 -20.82 29.45 5.75
N THR A 85 -20.06 30.01 6.69
CA THR A 85 -20.54 31.00 7.68
C THR A 85 -19.38 31.89 8.09
#